data_AF-A0A1C6G1E0-F1
#
_entry.id   AF-A0A1C6G1E0-F1
#
_cell.length_a   1.000
_cell.length_b   1.000
_cell.length_c   1.000
_cell.angle_alpha   90.00
_cell.angle_beta   90.00
_cell.angle_gamma   90.00
#
_symmetry.space_group_name_H-M   'P 1'
#
loop_
_entity.id
_entity.type
_entity.pdbx_description
1 polymer ?
#
loop_
_entity_poly.entity_id
_entity_poly.type
_entity_poly.pdbx_seq_one_letter_code
_entity_poly.pdbx_strand_id
1 'polypeptide(L)'
;MMIENVMGYCCDKIFNFQYIINNPLEFKSYSCLEDFLPIFKQIYKAEKICFYNKVIYNYRQREESISNSRNKKLFDDFKDNLKDVLNYIKSNNIEFSKGCIQAYKIQGFNFMVTIFYELNRDNKNLYKTFYNDDYSLYEVSFIDVLKNKHIKIKTKVSVMLWKLRLYHRGIDILRSIQRIIKFRFRFDL
;
A
#
# COMPACT_ATOMS: atom_id res chain seq x y z
N MET A 1 5.58 1.74 -3.03
CA MET A 1 5.90 2.31 -4.34
C MET A 1 4.61 2.49 -5.10
N MET A 2 4.28 3.71 -5.49
CA MET A 2 4.07 4.04 -6.91
C MET A 2 5.19 5.01 -7.30
N ILE A 3 6.25 4.50 -7.94
CA ILE A 3 7.60 5.09 -8.10
C ILE A 3 8.26 5.56 -6.80
N GLU A 4 9.17 4.73 -6.26
CA GLU A 4 10.13 4.85 -5.13
C GLU A 4 9.78 5.72 -3.89
N ASN A 5 9.13 6.88 -4.02
CA ASN A 5 8.64 7.74 -2.95
C ASN A 5 7.24 8.35 -3.17
N VAL A 6 6.55 8.12 -4.30
CA VAL A 6 5.20 8.68 -4.52
C VAL A 6 4.12 7.66 -4.12
N MET A 7 3.11 8.13 -3.40
CA MET A 7 1.95 7.32 -2.99
C MET A 7 0.72 7.74 -3.79
N GLY A 8 -0.28 6.86 -3.88
CA GLY A 8 -1.52 7.07 -4.63
C GLY A 8 -2.54 8.00 -3.98
N TYR A 9 -2.13 8.91 -3.10
CA TYR A 9 -3.01 9.88 -2.46
C TYR A 9 -3.04 11.20 -3.24
N CYS A 10 -4.16 11.90 -3.27
CA CYS A 10 -4.24 13.20 -3.95
C CYS A 10 -3.69 14.36 -3.09
N CYS A 11 -3.93 14.31 -1.77
CA CYS A 11 -3.83 15.46 -0.86
C CYS A 11 -2.43 16.10 -0.68
N ASP A 12 -1.34 15.44 -1.08
CA ASP A 12 0.04 15.93 -0.94
C ASP A 12 0.67 16.35 -2.29
N LYS A 13 -0.15 16.55 -3.34
CA LYS A 13 0.31 16.83 -4.69
C LYS A 13 -0.28 18.12 -5.24
N ILE A 14 0.53 18.83 -6.01
CA ILE A 14 0.10 19.98 -6.81
C ILE A 14 0.31 19.60 -8.27
N PHE A 15 -0.76 19.71 -9.06
CA PHE A 15 -0.72 19.42 -10.49
C PHE A 15 -0.77 20.72 -11.29
N ASN A 16 -0.03 20.75 -12.40
CA ASN A 16 -0.19 21.83 -13.37
C ASN A 16 -1.61 21.79 -13.94
N PHE A 17 -2.30 22.92 -14.01
CA PHE A 17 -3.68 22.97 -14.46
C PHE A 17 -3.86 22.50 -15.91
N GLN A 18 -2.97 22.92 -16.82
CA GLN A 18 -3.00 22.47 -18.22
C GLN A 18 -2.77 20.97 -18.33
N TYR A 19 -1.92 20.41 -17.47
CA TYR A 19 -1.69 18.98 -17.39
C TYR A 19 -2.98 18.22 -17.02
N ILE A 20 -3.75 18.72 -16.05
CA ILE A 20 -5.03 18.13 -15.65
C ILE A 20 -6.10 18.25 -16.75
N ILE A 21 -6.15 19.37 -17.48
CA ILE A 21 -7.05 19.51 -18.63
C ILE A 21 -6.76 18.43 -19.68
N ASN A 22 -5.48 18.20 -19.97
CA ASN A 22 -5.06 17.22 -20.98
C ASN A 22 -5.12 15.77 -20.47
N ASN A 23 -5.10 15.58 -19.16
CA ASN A 23 -5.19 14.27 -18.49
C ASN A 23 -6.19 14.33 -17.34
N PRO A 24 -7.50 14.28 -17.62
CA PRO A 24 -8.53 14.40 -16.59
C PRO A 24 -8.39 13.35 -15.48
N LEU A 25 -8.66 13.77 -14.25
CA LEU A 25 -8.77 12.90 -13.09
C LEU A 25 -10.20 12.37 -12.98
N GLU A 26 -10.37 11.06 -13.05
CA GLU A 26 -11.67 10.39 -12.93
C GLU A 26 -11.68 9.48 -11.70
N PHE A 27 -12.42 9.87 -10.68
CA PHE A 27 -12.50 9.13 -9.42
C PHE A 27 -13.64 8.12 -9.43
N LYS A 28 -13.38 6.91 -8.93
CA LYS A 28 -14.42 5.87 -8.80
C LYS A 28 -15.39 6.25 -7.69
N SER A 29 -16.66 6.42 -8.04
CA SER A 29 -17.71 6.65 -7.04
C SER A 29 -17.79 5.52 -6.03
N TYR A 30 -18.11 5.87 -4.78
CA TYR A 30 -18.34 4.92 -3.67
C TYR A 30 -17.13 4.06 -3.27
N SER A 31 -15.91 4.41 -3.67
CA SER A 31 -14.67 3.81 -3.13
C SER A 31 -14.10 4.68 -2.01
N CYS A 32 -13.48 4.07 -0.99
CA CYS A 32 -12.70 4.77 0.04
C CYS A 32 -11.23 5.02 -0.36
N LEU A 33 -10.82 4.51 -1.52
CA LEU A 33 -9.47 4.63 -2.08
C LEU A 33 -9.53 5.05 -3.55
N GLU A 34 -10.48 5.92 -3.87
CA GLU A 34 -10.78 6.44 -5.20
C GLU A 34 -9.59 7.14 -5.87
N ASP A 35 -8.68 7.71 -5.08
CA ASP A 35 -7.49 8.41 -5.55
C ASP A 35 -6.45 7.47 -6.21
N PHE A 36 -6.43 6.19 -5.84
CA PHE A 36 -5.26 5.34 -6.05
C PHE A 36 -4.88 5.18 -7.52
N LEU A 37 -5.83 4.76 -8.35
CA LEU A 37 -5.62 4.58 -9.79
C LEU A 37 -5.49 5.91 -10.54
N PRO A 38 -6.34 6.94 -10.33
CA PRO A 38 -6.20 8.23 -11.01
C PRO A 38 -4.83 8.85 -10.77
N ILE A 39 -4.37 8.85 -9.51
CA ILE A 39 -3.05 9.39 -9.16
C ILE A 39 -1.93 8.56 -9.76
N PHE A 40 -2.07 7.22 -9.82
CA PHE A 40 -1.11 6.38 -10.56
C PHE A 40 -0.98 6.82 -12.03
N LYS A 41 -2.10 6.99 -12.72
CA LYS A 41 -2.13 7.44 -14.13
C LYS A 41 -1.45 8.80 -14.29
N GLN A 42 -1.74 9.75 -13.40
CA GLN A 42 -1.13 11.08 -13.45
C GLN A 42 0.38 11.03 -13.21
N ILE A 43 0.86 10.24 -12.25
CA ILE A 43 2.30 10.10 -11.98
C ILE A 43 3.00 9.44 -13.17
N TYR A 44 2.41 8.39 -13.73
CA TYR A 44 3.01 7.64 -14.82
C TYR A 44 3.16 8.49 -16.09
N LYS A 45 2.15 9.31 -16.41
CA LYS A 45 2.16 10.16 -17.60
C LYS A 45 2.94 11.48 -17.42
N ALA A 46 3.39 11.79 -16.21
CA ALA A 46 4.07 13.05 -15.95
C ALA A 46 5.50 13.00 -16.48
N GLU A 47 5.85 13.98 -17.33
CA GLU A 47 7.21 14.14 -17.84
C GLU A 47 8.21 14.58 -16.76
N LYS A 48 7.71 15.34 -15.77
CA LYS A 48 8.52 15.89 -14.68
C LYS A 48 7.78 15.83 -13.36
N ILE A 49 8.43 15.28 -12.34
CA ILE A 49 7.95 15.27 -10.97
C ILE A 49 9.00 15.94 -10.10
N CYS A 50 8.59 16.94 -9.32
CA CYS A 50 9.45 17.63 -8.36
C CYS A 50 9.02 17.28 -6.93
N PHE A 51 9.98 17.05 -6.05
CA PHE A 51 9.74 16.77 -4.64
C PHE A 51 10.09 17.99 -3.80
N TYR A 52 9.15 18.44 -2.97
CA TYR A 52 9.41 19.47 -1.97
C TYR A 52 9.46 18.84 -0.58
N ASN A 53 10.67 18.65 -0.05
CA ASN A 53 10.90 17.92 1.20
C ASN A 53 10.68 18.79 2.45
N LYS A 54 9.68 19.66 2.45
CA LYS A 54 9.26 20.43 3.63
C LYS A 54 7.79 20.18 3.92
N VAL A 55 7.42 20.28 5.20
CA VAL A 55 6.03 20.17 5.64
C VAL A 55 5.29 21.43 5.22
N ILE A 56 4.56 21.35 4.12
CA ILE A 56 3.69 22.43 3.62
C ILE A 56 2.21 22.15 3.86
N TYR A 57 1.87 20.91 4.22
CA TYR A 57 0.50 20.46 4.41
C TYR A 57 0.43 19.51 5.60
N ASN A 58 -0.48 19.79 6.53
CA ASN A 58 -0.78 18.92 7.66
C ASN A 58 -2.13 18.25 7.44
N TYR A 59 -2.12 16.92 7.29
CA TYR A 59 -3.35 16.16 7.11
C TYR A 59 -4.10 16.03 8.44
N ARG A 60 -5.33 16.56 8.50
CA ARG A 60 -6.18 16.47 9.70
C ARG A 60 -6.77 15.06 9.78
N GLN A 61 -6.34 14.28 10.77
CA GLN A 61 -6.92 12.97 11.08
C GLN A 61 -7.94 13.10 12.21
N ARG A 62 -9.15 12.58 11.96
CA ARG A 62 -10.18 12.37 12.99
C ARG A 62 -10.28 10.87 13.28
N GLU A 63 -10.92 10.51 14.39
CA GLU A 63 -11.09 9.11 14.78
C GLU A 63 -11.76 8.28 13.68
N GLU A 64 -12.79 8.83 13.04
CA GLU A 64 -13.53 8.19 11.95
C GLU A 64 -12.84 8.27 10.57
N SER A 65 -11.65 8.87 10.47
CA SER A 65 -10.94 8.97 9.20
C SER A 65 -10.59 7.58 8.65
N ILE A 66 -10.63 7.43 7.32
CA ILE A 66 -10.26 6.18 6.63
C ILE A 66 -8.84 5.73 7.01
N SER A 67 -7.92 6.66 7.31
CA SER A 67 -6.58 6.33 7.80
C SER A 67 -6.58 5.50 9.09
N ASN A 68 -7.59 5.69 9.94
CA ASN A 68 -7.79 5.00 11.21
C ASN A 68 -8.74 3.80 11.10
N SER A 69 -9.54 3.73 10.03
CA SER A 69 -10.48 2.63 9.85
C SER A 69 -9.78 1.33 9.45
N ARG A 70 -10.22 0.22 10.02
CA ARG A 70 -9.86 -1.14 9.60
C ARG A 70 -11.17 -1.89 9.45
N ASN A 71 -11.79 -1.76 8.29
CA ASN A 71 -13.09 -2.35 7.99
C ASN A 71 -13.03 -3.16 6.68
N LYS A 72 -14.05 -4.00 6.47
CA LYS A 72 -14.16 -4.85 5.28
C LYS A 72 -14.19 -4.02 3.99
N LYS A 73 -14.86 -2.86 4.00
CA LYS A 73 -14.92 -1.96 2.84
C LYS A 73 -13.53 -1.49 2.39
N LEU A 74 -12.67 -1.06 3.31
CA LEU A 74 -11.30 -0.65 3.00
C LEU A 74 -10.49 -1.82 2.42
N PHE A 75 -10.69 -3.03 2.95
CA PHE A 75 -10.05 -4.22 2.41
C PHE A 75 -10.47 -4.47 0.95
N ASP A 76 -11.78 -4.50 0.69
CA ASP A 76 -12.32 -4.78 -0.64
C ASP A 76 -11.98 -3.67 -1.65
N ASP A 77 -12.08 -2.40 -1.25
CA ASP A 77 -11.69 -1.27 -2.10
C ASP A 77 -10.19 -1.30 -2.43
N PHE A 78 -9.33 -1.70 -1.48
CA PHE A 78 -7.89 -1.83 -1.75
C PHE A 78 -7.60 -2.96 -2.73
N LYS A 79 -8.28 -4.09 -2.58
CA LYS A 79 -8.17 -5.26 -3.47
C LYS A 79 -8.51 -4.87 -4.91
N ASP A 80 -9.62 -4.15 -5.10
CA ASP A 80 -10.04 -3.64 -6.39
C ASP A 80 -9.00 -2.68 -6.98
N ASN A 81 -8.54 -1.70 -6.20
CA ASN A 81 -7.52 -0.75 -6.66
C ASN A 81 -6.19 -1.42 -7.03
N LEU A 82 -5.77 -2.44 -6.28
CA LEU A 82 -4.57 -3.23 -6.60
C LEU A 82 -4.71 -3.91 -7.98
N LYS A 83 -5.86 -4.52 -8.23
CA LYS A 83 -6.20 -5.17 -9.50
C LYS A 83 -6.28 -4.15 -10.63
N ASP A 84 -6.91 -3.00 -10.41
CA ASP A 84 -7.10 -1.96 -11.41
C ASP A 84 -5.76 -1.38 -11.87
N VAL A 85 -4.81 -1.12 -10.95
CA VAL A 85 -3.46 -0.66 -11.31
C VAL A 85 -2.71 -1.72 -12.13
N LEU A 86 -2.76 -2.99 -11.71
CA LEU A 86 -2.10 -4.08 -12.45
C LEU A 86 -2.70 -4.28 -13.84
N ASN A 87 -4.03 -4.20 -13.95
CA ASN A 87 -4.74 -4.27 -15.22
C ASN A 87 -4.39 -3.08 -16.11
N TYR A 88 -4.34 -1.87 -15.56
CA TYR A 88 -3.96 -0.68 -16.30
C TYR A 88 -2.54 -0.80 -16.87
N ILE A 89 -1.58 -1.27 -16.07
CA ILE A 89 -0.21 -1.56 -16.53
C ILE A 89 -0.21 -2.56 -17.68
N LYS A 90 -0.92 -3.68 -17.52
CA LYS A 90 -0.99 -4.74 -18.53
C LYS A 90 -1.65 -4.27 -19.82
N SER A 91 -2.82 -3.64 -19.74
CA SER A 91 -3.62 -3.24 -20.91
C SER A 91 -2.98 -2.10 -21.70
N ASN A 92 -2.16 -1.26 -21.06
CA ASN A 92 -1.45 -0.18 -21.74
C ASN A 92 0.00 -0.53 -22.09
N ASN A 93 0.40 -1.80 -21.93
CA ASN A 93 1.77 -2.29 -22.17
C ASN A 93 2.84 -1.42 -21.48
N ILE A 94 2.56 -0.99 -20.25
CA ILE A 94 3.46 -0.13 -19.49
C ILE A 94 4.65 -0.98 -19.02
N GLU A 95 5.85 -0.56 -19.41
CA GLU A 95 7.08 -1.24 -19.02
C GLU A 95 7.50 -0.85 -17.61
N PHE A 96 7.40 -1.81 -16.70
CA PHE A 96 8.09 -1.76 -15.41
C PHE A 96 9.00 -2.96 -15.30
N SER A 97 10.12 -2.79 -14.57
CA SER A 97 10.95 -3.94 -14.22
C SER A 97 10.12 -4.98 -13.47
N LYS A 98 10.38 -6.27 -13.74
CA LYS A 98 9.71 -7.37 -13.03
C LYS A 98 9.82 -7.22 -11.51
N GLY A 99 10.97 -6.76 -11.02
CA GLY A 99 11.21 -6.48 -9.60
C GLY A 99 10.26 -5.41 -9.05
N CYS A 100 10.01 -4.33 -9.79
CA CYS A 100 9.06 -3.29 -9.38
C CYS A 100 7.62 -3.81 -9.27
N ILE A 101 7.16 -4.59 -10.26
CA ILE A 101 5.82 -5.19 -10.23
C ILE A 101 5.67 -6.18 -9.08
N GLN A 102 6.68 -7.03 -8.85
CA GLN A 102 6.70 -7.93 -7.71
C GLN A 102 6.66 -7.17 -6.39
N ALA A 103 7.42 -6.07 -6.27
CA ALA A 103 7.43 -5.24 -5.07
C ALA A 103 6.05 -4.65 -4.78
N TYR A 104 5.34 -4.20 -5.82
CA TYR A 104 3.97 -3.69 -5.70
C TYR A 104 3.01 -4.77 -5.17
N LYS A 105 3.04 -5.98 -5.75
CA LYS A 105 2.23 -7.12 -5.28
C LYS A 105 2.54 -7.49 -3.83
N ILE A 106 3.82 -7.55 -3.45
CA ILE A 106 4.26 -7.87 -2.08
C ILE A 106 3.80 -6.81 -1.08
N GLN A 107 3.89 -5.54 -1.42
CA GLN A 107 3.39 -4.45 -0.57
C GLN A 107 1.87 -4.52 -0.43
N GLY A 108 1.15 -4.78 -1.52
CA GLY A 108 -0.29 -4.99 -1.51
C GLY A 108 -0.70 -6.16 -0.62
N PHE A 109 -0.06 -7.32 -0.79
CA PHE A 109 -0.29 -8.49 0.04
C PHE A 109 -0.05 -8.20 1.53
N ASN A 110 1.06 -7.53 1.87
CA ASN A 110 1.35 -7.16 3.24
C ASN A 110 0.29 -6.24 3.86
N PHE A 111 -0.23 -5.29 3.08
CA PHE A 111 -1.30 -4.40 3.53
C PHE A 111 -2.61 -5.16 3.77
N MET A 112 -3.00 -6.04 2.84
CA MET A 112 -4.16 -6.91 2.99
C MET A 112 -4.05 -7.80 4.23
N VAL A 113 -2.92 -8.49 4.41
CA VAL A 113 -2.65 -9.29 5.61
C VAL A 113 -2.80 -8.46 6.89
N THR A 114 -2.32 -7.21 6.88
CA THR A 114 -2.42 -6.32 8.03
C THR A 114 -3.88 -6.01 8.35
N ILE A 115 -4.68 -5.59 7.38
CA ILE A 115 -6.12 -5.31 7.62
C ILE A 115 -6.85 -6.57 8.04
N PHE A 116 -6.61 -7.69 7.36
CA PHE A 116 -7.25 -8.96 7.67
C PHE A 116 -6.97 -9.40 9.11
N TYR A 117 -5.73 -9.27 9.58
CA TYR A 117 -5.37 -9.57 10.96
C TYR A 117 -6.11 -8.66 11.95
N GLU A 118 -6.19 -7.36 11.70
CA GLU A 118 -6.94 -6.45 12.59
C GLU A 118 -8.43 -6.81 12.67
N LEU A 119 -9.03 -7.22 11.55
CA LEU A 119 -10.43 -7.63 11.48
C LEU A 119 -10.72 -8.97 12.16
N ASN A 120 -9.69 -9.81 12.32
CA ASN A 120 -9.83 -11.21 12.76
C ASN A 120 -8.91 -11.54 13.93
N ARG A 121 -8.54 -10.54 14.76
CA ARG A 121 -7.51 -10.70 15.80
C ARG A 121 -7.81 -11.85 16.77
N ASP A 122 -9.09 -12.03 17.10
CA ASP A 122 -9.57 -13.04 18.05
C ASP A 122 -9.94 -14.37 17.37
N ASN A 123 -9.81 -14.47 16.05
CA ASN A 123 -10.13 -15.68 15.30
C ASN A 123 -9.04 -16.75 15.51
N LYS A 124 -9.37 -17.80 16.28
CA LYS A 124 -8.48 -18.96 16.53
C LYS A 124 -8.03 -19.68 15.25
N ASN A 125 -8.78 -19.55 14.16
CA ASN A 125 -8.51 -20.15 12.85
C ASN A 125 -8.04 -19.14 11.80
N LEU A 126 -7.50 -17.99 12.22
CA LEU A 126 -7.05 -16.86 11.38
C LEU A 126 -6.46 -17.28 10.02
N TYR A 127 -5.44 -18.14 10.03
CA TYR A 127 -4.75 -18.55 8.80
C TYR A 127 -5.64 -19.39 7.89
N LYS A 128 -6.42 -20.32 8.45
CA LYS A 128 -7.34 -21.14 7.67
C LYS A 128 -8.43 -20.28 7.03
N THR A 129 -8.98 -19.32 7.78
CA THR A 129 -9.96 -18.35 7.25
C THR A 129 -9.38 -17.58 6.09
N PHE A 130 -8.16 -17.03 6.21
CA PHE A 130 -7.53 -16.29 5.12
C PHE A 130 -7.38 -17.10 3.82
N TYR A 131 -7.01 -18.37 3.92
CA TYR A 131 -6.81 -19.23 2.75
C TYR A 131 -8.11 -19.78 2.16
N ASN A 132 -9.15 -19.89 2.97
CA ASN A 132 -10.49 -20.27 2.52
C ASN A 132 -11.21 -19.12 1.82
N ASP A 133 -10.91 -17.88 2.21
CA ASP A 133 -11.37 -16.70 1.51
C ASP A 133 -10.57 -16.51 0.20
N ASP A 134 -11.11 -15.77 -0.77
CA ASP A 134 -10.47 -15.43 -2.05
C ASP A 134 -9.14 -14.62 -1.90
N TYR A 135 -8.66 -14.43 -0.68
CA TYR A 135 -7.43 -13.70 -0.37
C TYR A 135 -6.17 -14.48 -0.74
N SER A 136 -6.26 -15.81 -0.85
CA SER A 136 -5.19 -16.67 -1.35
C SER A 136 -4.74 -16.29 -2.77
N LEU A 137 -5.63 -15.71 -3.59
CA LEU A 137 -5.32 -15.23 -4.95
C LEU A 137 -4.24 -14.14 -4.99
N TYR A 138 -4.03 -13.44 -3.87
CA TYR A 138 -3.05 -12.36 -3.76
C TYR A 138 -1.74 -12.81 -3.10
N GLU A 139 -1.62 -14.10 -2.78
CA GLU A 139 -0.43 -14.62 -2.14
C GLU A 139 0.81 -14.42 -3.01
N VAL A 140 1.91 -14.06 -2.35
CA VAL A 140 3.20 -13.82 -3.00
C VAL A 140 4.19 -14.94 -2.73
N SER A 141 5.04 -15.21 -3.71
CA SER A 141 6.10 -16.21 -3.60
C SER A 141 7.11 -15.84 -2.51
N PHE A 142 7.51 -16.84 -1.72
CA PHE A 142 8.53 -16.67 -0.69
C PHE A 142 9.87 -16.21 -1.27
N ILE A 143 10.27 -16.80 -2.40
CA ILE A 143 11.52 -16.47 -3.09
C ILE A 143 11.48 -15.02 -3.60
N ASP A 144 10.34 -14.61 -4.15
CA ASP A 144 10.17 -13.23 -4.63
C ASP A 144 10.29 -12.23 -3.48
N VAL A 145 9.69 -12.52 -2.31
CA VAL A 145 9.82 -11.66 -1.12
C VAL A 145 11.27 -11.52 -0.67
N LEU A 146 12.04 -12.61 -0.62
CA LEU A 146 13.43 -12.54 -0.18
C LEU A 146 14.32 -11.79 -1.16
N LYS A 147 14.21 -12.11 -2.46
CA LYS A 147 15.09 -11.57 -3.51
C LYS A 147 14.76 -10.14 -3.92
N ASN A 148 13.54 -9.66 -3.66
CA ASN A 148 13.15 -8.33 -4.12
C ASN A 148 13.92 -7.23 -3.37
N LYS A 149 14.68 -6.42 -4.10
CA LYS A 149 15.47 -5.29 -3.56
C LYS A 149 14.65 -4.01 -3.32
N HIS A 150 13.48 -3.90 -3.92
CA HIS A 150 12.62 -2.70 -3.86
C HIS A 150 11.65 -2.70 -2.68
N ILE A 151 11.70 -3.72 -1.81
CA ILE A 151 10.88 -3.79 -0.60
C ILE A 151 11.73 -3.65 0.65
N LYS A 152 11.19 -2.89 1.62
CA LYS A 152 11.84 -2.66 2.92
C LYS A 152 11.93 -3.96 3.70
N ILE A 153 13.00 -4.12 4.49
CA ILE A 153 13.21 -5.30 5.34
C ILE A 153 12.01 -5.58 6.26
N LYS A 154 11.37 -4.52 6.78
CA LYS A 154 10.15 -4.64 7.60
C LYS A 154 9.03 -5.39 6.86
N THR A 155 8.80 -5.05 5.59
CA THR A 155 7.79 -5.70 4.76
C THR A 155 8.17 -7.17 4.54
N LYS A 156 9.45 -7.48 4.31
CA LYS A 156 9.93 -8.86 4.21
C LYS A 156 9.61 -9.66 5.47
N VAL A 157 10.01 -9.16 6.64
CA VAL A 157 9.78 -9.82 7.94
C VAL A 157 8.28 -10.02 8.18
N SER A 158 7.46 -9.00 7.97
CA SER A 158 6.01 -9.05 8.14
C SER A 158 5.36 -10.14 7.27
N VAL A 159 5.71 -10.18 5.98
CA VAL A 159 5.22 -11.21 5.04
C VAL A 159 5.74 -12.60 5.41
N MET A 160 6.99 -12.72 5.83
CA MET A 160 7.56 -14.00 6.29
C MET A 160 6.83 -14.53 7.53
N LEU A 161 6.57 -13.68 8.53
CA LEU A 161 5.79 -14.05 9.70
C LEU A 161 4.40 -14.57 9.32
N TRP A 162 3.77 -13.97 8.32
CA TRP A 162 2.50 -14.47 7.78
C TRP A 162 2.62 -15.86 7.17
N LYS A 163 3.56 -16.04 6.23
CA LYS A 163 3.76 -17.33 5.55
C LYS A 163 4.18 -18.46 6.51
N LEU A 164 4.87 -18.12 7.60
CA LEU A 164 5.25 -19.06 8.66
C LEU A 164 4.15 -19.27 9.71
N ARG A 165 2.98 -18.63 9.58
CA ARG A 165 1.87 -18.67 10.55
C ARG A 165 2.22 -18.16 11.96
N LEU A 166 3.18 -17.23 12.04
CA LEU A 166 3.66 -16.59 13.27
C LEU A 166 3.30 -15.10 13.38
N TYR A 167 2.56 -14.56 12.40
CA TYR A 167 2.16 -13.16 12.34
C TYR A 167 1.54 -12.62 13.64
N HIS A 168 0.55 -13.34 14.19
CA HIS A 168 -0.17 -12.95 15.41
C HIS A 168 0.74 -12.82 16.64
N ARG A 169 1.92 -13.46 16.65
CA ARG A 169 2.91 -13.39 17.74
C ARG A 169 3.96 -12.31 17.49
N GLY A 170 4.38 -12.14 16.24
CA GLY A 170 5.52 -11.28 15.90
C GLY A 170 5.16 -9.84 15.52
N ILE A 171 3.93 -9.57 15.09
CA ILE A 171 3.58 -8.26 14.50
C ILE A 171 3.62 -7.13 15.52
N ASP A 172 3.20 -7.36 16.76
CA ASP A 172 3.19 -6.34 17.81
C ASP A 172 4.61 -5.98 18.26
N ILE A 173 5.52 -6.96 18.28
CA ILE A 173 6.95 -6.73 18.51
C ILE A 173 7.53 -5.88 17.38
N LEU A 174 7.25 -6.26 16.12
CA LEU A 174 7.72 -5.54 14.93
C LEU A 174 7.23 -4.07 14.92
N ARG A 175 5.99 -3.83 15.35
CA ARG A 175 5.39 -2.49 15.49
C ARG A 175 6.04 -1.69 16.62
N SER A 176 6.35 -2.33 17.74
CA SER A 176 6.97 -1.70 18.91
C SER A 176 8.40 -1.23 18.65
N ILE A 177 9.21 -2.05 17.98
CA ILE A 177 10.57 -1.68 17.55
C ILE A 177 10.55 -0.39 16.70
N GLN A 178 9.54 -0.23 15.83
CA GLN A 178 9.42 0.96 15.00
C GLN A 178 9.14 2.23 15.80
N ARG A 179 8.33 2.14 16.86
CA ARG A 179 8.04 3.30 17.72
C ARG A 179 9.32 3.77 18.42
N ILE A 180 10.13 2.83 18.91
CA ILE A 180 11.41 3.12 19.59
C ILE A 180 12.39 3.82 18.63
N ILE A 181 12.54 3.29 17.42
CA ILE A 181 13.43 3.89 16.40
C ILE A 181 12.95 5.30 16.04
N LYS A 182 11.65 5.51 15.80
CA LYS A 182 11.10 6.85 15.50
C LYS A 182 11.25 7.84 16.65
N PHE A 183 11.18 7.38 17.90
CA PHE A 183 11.37 8.21 19.08
C PHE A 183 12.82 8.67 19.20
N ARG A 184 13.78 7.77 18.95
CA ARG A 184 15.22 8.06 19.07
C ARG A 184 15.72 9.11 18.07
N PHE A 185 15.12 9.21 16.89
CA PHE A 185 15.45 10.22 15.87
C PHE A 185 14.60 11.50 15.94
N ARG A 186 13.72 11.64 16.94
CA ARG A 186 12.91 12.86 17.15
C ARG A 186 13.56 13.89 18.10
N PHE A 187 14.69 13.54 18.72
CA PHE A 187 15.41 14.39 19.67
C PHE A 187 16.67 15.06 19.08
N ASP A 188 16.95 14.86 17.79
CA ASP A 188 18.11 15.46 17.09
C ASP A 188 17.69 16.48 16.01
N LEU A 189 16.53 17.15 16.17
CA LEU A 189 16.06 18.26 15.32
C LEU A 189 15.64 19.47 16.16
#